data_AF-A0A1E4SLK4-F1
#
_entry.id   AF-A0A1E4SLK4-F1
#
_cell.length_a   1.000
_cell.length_b   1.000
_cell.length_c   1.000
_cell.angle_alpha   90.00
_cell.angle_beta   90.00
_cell.angle_gamma   90.00
#
_symmetry.space_group_name_H-M   'P 1'
#
loop_
_entity.id
_entity.type
_entity.pdbx_description
1 polymer ?
#
loop_
_entity_poly.entity_id
_entity_poly.type
_entity_poly.pdbx_seq_one_letter_code
_entity_poly.pdbx_strand_id
1 'polypeptide(L)' 'MSDYPAFVDSKPPVITLEKYDVAPWAGTTCIDFRNNDYVVVVMETPDKVVARIDAKDHEVLQRIFRSAHATHAQQSKK' A
#
# COMPACT_ATOMS: atom_id res chain seq x y z
N MET A 1 -11.35 17.42 -0.58
CA MET A 1 -11.04 16.70 0.68
C MET A 1 -10.91 15.24 0.30
N SER A 2 -9.73 14.66 0.44
CA SER A 2 -9.53 13.22 0.21
C SER A 2 -9.98 12.50 1.48
N ASP A 3 -11.23 12.03 1.50
CA ASP A 3 -11.76 11.31 2.64
C ASP A 3 -11.15 9.90 2.68
N TYR A 4 -10.25 9.70 3.63
CA TYR A 4 -9.69 8.38 3.95
C TYR A 4 -10.80 7.46 4.47
N PRO A 5 -10.66 6.14 4.28
CA PRO A 5 -11.69 5.22 4.71
C PRO A 5 -11.80 5.24 6.24
N ALA A 6 -13.03 5.13 6.74
CA ALA A 6 -13.29 5.18 8.17
C ALA A 6 -12.66 3.99 8.89
N PHE A 7 -12.17 4.24 10.11
CA PHE A 7 -11.63 3.18 10.95
C PHE A 7 -12.75 2.25 11.41
N VAL A 8 -12.49 0.94 11.38
CA VAL A 8 -13.40 -0.09 11.89
C VAL A 8 -12.82 -0.56 13.21
N ASP A 9 -13.59 -0.47 14.30
CA ASP A 9 -13.15 -0.86 15.65
C ASP A 9 -11.83 -0.19 16.10
N SER A 10 -11.69 1.11 15.82
CA SER A 10 -10.47 1.90 16.08
C SER A 10 -9.21 1.40 15.35
N LYS A 11 -9.37 0.54 14.34
CA LYS A 11 -8.28 0.03 13.51
C LYS A 11 -8.44 0.53 12.07
N PRO A 12 -7.32 0.69 11.33
CA PRO A 12 -7.40 0.96 9.91
C PRO A 12 -8.19 -0.16 9.21
N PRO A 13 -9.11 0.18 8.30
CA PRO A 13 -9.89 -0.81 7.58
C PRO A 13 -9.00 -1.70 6.72
N VAL A 14 -9.41 -2.94 6.54
CA VAL A 14 -8.77 -3.88 5.60
C VAL A 14 -9.46 -3.74 4.25
N ILE A 15 -8.69 -3.46 3.20
CA ILE A 15 -9.16 -3.31 1.83
C ILE A 15 -8.38 -4.21 0.88
N THR A 16 -8.96 -4.49 -0.29
CA THR A 16 -8.26 -5.21 -1.36
C THR A 16 -7.42 -4.26 -2.19
N LEU A 17 -6.45 -4.79 -2.92
CA LEU A 17 -5.66 -4.02 -3.88
C LEU A 17 -6.55 -3.39 -4.96
N GLU A 18 -7.58 -4.11 -5.42
CA GLU A 18 -8.58 -3.59 -6.36
C GLU A 18 -9.33 -2.38 -5.81
N LYS A 19 -9.76 -2.41 -4.54
CA LYS A 19 -10.42 -1.28 -3.89
C LYS A 19 -9.49 -0.09 -3.73
N TYR A 20 -8.21 -0.36 -3.49
CA TYR A 20 -7.19 0.67 -3.41
C TYR A 20 -6.97 1.36 -4.75
N ASP A 21 -6.90 0.60 -5.84
CA ASP A 21 -6.59 1.12 -7.19
C ASP A 21 -7.62 2.16 -7.69
N VAL A 22 -8.89 1.97 -7.31
CA VAL A 22 -9.99 2.89 -7.67
C VAL A 22 -10.28 3.94 -6.59
N ALA A 23 -9.52 3.97 -5.50
CA ALA A 23 -9.79 4.86 -4.39
C ALA A 23 -9.43 6.31 -4.73
N PRO A 24 -10.32 7.30 -4.47
CA PRO A 24 -10.03 8.72 -4.72
C PRO A 24 -8.81 9.26 -3.96
N TRP A 25 -8.46 8.60 -2.86
CA TRP A 25 -7.32 8.95 -2.00
C TRP A 25 -6.03 8.19 -2.38
N ALA A 26 -6.07 7.26 -3.34
CA ALA A 26 -4.89 6.50 -3.78
C ALA A 26 -3.77 7.41 -4.31
N GLY A 27 -4.11 8.54 -4.92
CA GLY A 27 -3.13 9.50 -5.45
C GLY A 27 -2.35 10.28 -4.38
N THR A 28 -2.80 10.28 -3.13
CA THR A 28 -2.12 10.95 -2.00
C THR A 28 -1.55 9.96 -0.99
N THR A 29 -1.58 8.66 -1.31
CA THR A 29 -1.13 7.58 -0.45
C THR A 29 -0.20 6.63 -1.20
N CYS A 30 0.57 5.84 -0.46
CA CYS A 30 1.37 4.76 -1.01
C CYS A 30 1.22 3.49 -0.18
N ILE A 31 1.45 2.34 -0.82
CA ILE A 31 1.56 1.05 -0.15
C ILE A 31 2.98 0.92 0.41
N ASP A 32 3.07 0.58 1.68
CA ASP A 32 4.32 0.32 2.38
C ASP A 32 4.27 -1.06 3.05
N PHE A 33 5.43 -1.68 3.25
CA PHE A 33 5.56 -2.97 3.90
C PHE A 33 6.15 -2.79 5.30
N ARG A 34 5.34 -2.98 6.34
CA ARG A 34 5.73 -2.78 7.75
C ARG A 34 5.18 -3.90 8.62
N ASN A 35 5.96 -4.34 9.61
CA ASN A 35 5.54 -5.36 10.57
C ASN A 35 4.97 -6.63 9.92
N ASN A 36 5.58 -7.06 8.82
CA ASN A 36 5.16 -8.23 8.04
C ASN A 36 3.74 -8.11 7.42
N ASP A 37 3.31 -6.89 7.12
CA ASP A 37 2.03 -6.59 6.50
C ASP A 37 2.14 -5.44 5.50
N TYR A 38 1.22 -5.40 4.53
CA TYR A 38 1.10 -4.30 3.58
C TYR A 38 0.08 -3.30 4.10
N VAL A 39 0.54 -2.07 4.31
CA VAL A 39 -0.26 -0.97 4.84
C VAL A 39 -0.31 0.17 3.82
N VAL A 40 -1.39 0.93 3.85
CA VAL A 40 -1.50 2.14 3.05
C VAL A 40 -1.27 3.35 3.94
N VAL A 41 -0.31 4.18 3.55
CA VAL A 41 0.13 5.36 4.32
C VAL A 41 -0.02 6.63 3.49
N VAL A 42 -0.16 7.77 4.15
CA VAL A 42 -0.22 9.08 3.49
C VAL A 42 1.18 9.50 3.05
N MET A 43 1.34 9.92 1.80
CA MET A 43 2.67 10.32 1.27
C MET A 43 3.27 11.49 2.05
N GLU A 44 2.46 12.49 2.40
CA GLU A 44 2.88 13.67 3.19
C GLU A 44 3.17 13.32 4.66
N THR A 45 2.65 12.20 5.17
CA THR A 45 2.85 11.78 6.56
C THR A 45 2.92 10.24 6.60
N PRO A 46 4.09 9.65 6.28
CA PRO A 46 4.22 8.20 6.14
C PRO A 46 3.97 7.41 7.43
N ASP A 47 3.95 8.06 8.59
CA ASP A 47 3.58 7.43 9.87
C ASP A 47 2.06 7.20 10.01
N LYS A 48 1.25 7.88 9.19
CA LYS A 48 -0.20 7.79 9.22
C LYS A 48 -0.68 6.65 8.34
N VAL A 49 -1.06 5.53 8.96
CA VAL A 49 -1.73 4.40 8.31
C VAL A 49 -3.22 4.70 8.15
N VAL A 50 -3.71 4.61 6.91
CA VAL A 50 -5.12 4.88 6.57
C VAL A 50 -5.89 3.61 6.19
N ALA A 51 -5.20 2.55 5.77
CA ALA A 51 -5.79 1.24 5.51
C ALA A 51 -4.73 0.12 5.59
N ARG A 52 -5.18 -1.13 5.64
CA ARG A 52 -4.36 -2.34 5.51
C ARG A 52 -4.79 -3.10 4.27
N ILE A 53 -3.85 -3.74 3.58
CA ILE A 53 -4.17 -4.59 2.44
C ILE A 53 -4.48 -6.01 2.91
N ASP A 54 -5.55 -6.57 2.37
CA ASP A 54 -5.97 -7.95 2.60
C ASP A 54 -4.84 -8.93 2.26
N ALA A 55 -4.62 -9.91 3.15
CA ALA A 55 -3.60 -10.94 3.01
C ALA A 55 -3.67 -11.69 1.67
N LYS A 56 -4.85 -11.82 1.08
CA LYS A 56 -5.02 -12.48 -0.22
C LYS A 56 -4.28 -11.78 -1.37
N ASP A 57 -4.06 -10.46 -1.26
CA ASP A 57 -3.39 -9.66 -2.28
C ASP A 57 -1.88 -9.53 -2.01
N HIS A 58 -1.38 -10.07 -0.90
CA HIS A 58 0.03 -9.98 -0.51
C HIS A 58 0.95 -10.66 -1.51
N GLU A 59 0.55 -11.78 -2.10
CA GLU A 59 1.37 -12.46 -3.12
C GLU A 59 1.55 -11.61 -4.37
N VAL A 60 0.50 -10.90 -4.79
CA VAL A 60 0.53 -10.00 -5.95
C VAL A 60 1.47 -8.83 -5.66
N LEU A 61 1.30 -8.19 -4.50
CA LEU A 61 2.20 -7.12 -4.06
C LEU A 61 3.65 -7.58 -3.97
N GLN A 62 3.89 -8.75 -3.38
CA GLN A 62 5.24 -9.28 -3.24
C GLN A 62 5.90 -9.54 -4.60
N ARG A 63 5.14 -10.03 -5.60
CA ARG A 63 5.62 -10.16 -6.98
C ARG A 63 5.93 -8.80 -7.60
N ILE A 64 5.07 -7.80 -7.42
CA ILE A 64 5.28 -6.43 -7.92
C ILE A 64 6.56 -5.83 -7.31
N PHE A 65 6.71 -5.88 -5.98
CA PHE A 65 7.88 -5.35 -5.30
C PHE A 65 9.18 -6.08 -5.70
N ARG A 66 9.14 -7.42 -5.82
CA ARG A 66 10.31 -8.19 -6.28
C ARG A 66 10.69 -7.86 -7.72
N SER A 67 9.72 -7.77 -8.61
CA SER A 67 9.96 -7.39 -10.01
C SER A 67 10.53 -5.98 -10.12
N ALA A 68 9.95 -5.01 -9.41
CA ALA A 68 10.47 -3.65 -9.35
C ALA A 68 11.92 -3.62 -8.83
N HIS A 69 12.20 -4.33 -7.75
CA HIS A 69 13.56 -4.42 -7.20
C HIS A 69 14.55 -5.07 -8.18
N ALA A 70 14.14 -6.13 -8.88
CA ALA A 70 14.97 -6.78 -9.90
C ALA A 70 15.26 -5.85 -11.08
N THR A 71 14.27 -5.09 -11.56
CA THR A 71 14.45 -4.09 -12.62
C THR A 71 15.40 -2.97 -12.17
N HIS A 72 15.26 -2.45 -10.95
CA HIS A 72 16.18 -1.46 -10.39
C HIS A 72 17.61 -2.00 -10.26
N ALA A 73 17.78 -3.23 -9.79
CA ALA A 73 19.09 -3.87 -9.67
C ALA A 73 19.77 -4.08 -11.04
N GLN A 74 19.00 -4.35 -12.10
CA GLN A 74 19.51 -4.43 -13.46
C GLN A 74 19.86 -3.05 -14.06
N GLN A 75 19.03 -2.03 -13.81
CA GLN A 75 19.30 -0.67 -14.28
C GLN A 75 20.52 -0.04 -13.59
N SER A 76 20.77 -0.36 -12.32
CA SER A 76 21.92 0.14 -11.55
C SER A 76 23.25 -0.50 -11.94
N LYS A 77 23.25 -1.51 -12.83
CA LYS A 77 24.44 -2.22 -13.33
C LYS A 77 24.84 -1.83 -14.76
N LYS A 78 24.16 -0.86 -15.37
CA LYS A 78 24.57 -0.22 -16.62
C LYS A 78 25.25 1.10 -16.33
#